data_AF-A0A318CSN3-F1
#
_entry.id   AF-A0A318CSN3-F1
#
_cell.length_a   1.000
_cell.length_b   1.000
_cell.length_c   1.000
_cell.angle_alpha   90.00
_cell.angle_beta   90.00
_cell.angle_gamma   90.00
#
_symmetry.space_group_name_H-M   'P 1'
#
loop_
_entity.id
_entity.type
_entity.pdbx_description
1 polymer ?
#
loop_
_entity_poly.entity_id
_entity_poly.type
_entity_poly.pdbx_seq_one_letter_code
_entity_poly.pdbx_strand_id
1 'polypeptide(L)'
;MPVVLIEALAAGTPVVSTDCPSGPREVLQGGMVGRLVPVGYPKALSEAMKEALLQQPDHQGDKKLLFSRPEARNMLFLSRHRS
;
A
#
# COMPACT_ATOMS: atom_id res chain seq x y z
N MET A 1 -12.20 2.12 12.76
CA MET A 1 -10.82 2.30 12.24
C MET A 1 -10.47 1.08 11.39
N PRO A 2 -10.31 1.22 10.06
CA PRO A 2 -10.12 0.10 9.14
C PRO A 2 -8.65 -0.36 9.09
N VAL A 3 -8.31 -1.39 9.88
CA VAL A 3 -6.94 -1.94 9.99
C VAL A 3 -6.38 -2.42 8.65
N VAL A 4 -7.22 -3.01 7.80
CA VAL A 4 -6.85 -3.51 6.48
C VAL A 4 -6.28 -2.43 5.54
N LEU A 5 -6.69 -1.17 5.67
CA LEU A 5 -6.11 -0.08 4.88
C LEU A 5 -4.67 0.19 5.32
N ILE A 6 -4.38 0.09 6.62
CA ILE A 6 -3.02 0.27 7.17
C ILE A 6 -2.12 -0.86 6.69
N GLU A 7 -2.59 -2.11 6.71
CA GLU A 7 -1.85 -3.27 6.23
C GLU A 7 -1.53 -3.18 4.74
N ALA A 8 -2.50 -2.76 3.92
CA ALA A 8 -2.29 -2.55 2.48
C ALA A 8 -1.22 -1.49 2.21
N LEU A 9 -1.26 -0.36 2.93
CA LEU A 9 -0.24 0.68 2.83
C LEU A 9 1.15 0.16 3.27
N ALA A 10 1.21 -0.60 4.37
CA ALA A 10 2.45 -1.19 4.86
C ALA A 10 3.04 -2.24 3.89
N ALA A 11 2.19 -2.90 3.11
CA ALA A 11 2.59 -3.85 2.06
C ALA A 11 2.89 -3.17 0.70
N GLY A 12 2.95 -1.84 0.65
CA GLY A 12 3.19 -1.10 -0.59
C GLY A 12 2.08 -1.26 -1.63
N THR A 13 0.89 -1.69 -1.23
CA THR A 13 -0.25 -1.91 -2.14
C THR A 13 -1.00 -0.61 -2.36
N PRO A 14 -1.24 -0.17 -3.61
CA PRO A 14 -2.06 0.99 -3.90
C PRO A 14 -3.48 0.81 -3.32
N VAL A 15 -3.93 1.81 -2.55
CA VAL A 15 -5.25 1.77 -1.89
C VAL A 15 -6.21 2.73 -2.57
N VAL A 16 -7.42 2.24 -2.88
CA VAL A 16 -8.57 3.05 -3.29
C VAL A 16 -9.72 2.73 -2.33
N SER A 17 -10.34 3.76 -1.75
CA SER A 17 -11.46 3.61 -0.82
C SER A 17 -12.51 4.71 -1.02
N THR A 18 -13.75 4.44 -0.63
CA THR A 18 -14.78 5.49 -0.57
C THR A 18 -14.56 6.38 0.66
N ASP A 19 -14.84 7.66 0.54
CA ASP A 19 -14.81 8.66 1.63
C ASP A 19 -16.06 8.55 2.53
N CYS A 20 -16.24 7.40 3.17
CA CYS A 20 -17.34 7.16 4.10
C CYS A 20 -16.94 7.51 5.55
N PRO A 21 -17.83 8.14 6.35
CA PRO A 21 -17.64 8.26 7.78
C PRO A 21 -17.70 6.87 8.45
N SER A 22 -16.80 6.47 9.35
CA SER A 22 -15.52 7.07 9.76
C SER A 22 -14.37 6.09 9.48
N GLY A 23 -13.19 6.60 9.13
CA GLY A 23 -11.97 5.78 9.04
C GLY A 23 -11.12 5.97 7.77
N PRO A 24 -11.66 5.80 6.55
CA PRO A 24 -10.85 5.85 5.33
C PRO A 24 -10.13 7.19 5.15
N ARG A 25 -10.81 8.31 5.46
CA ARG A 25 -10.23 9.64 5.34
C ARG A 25 -9.05 9.84 6.29
N GLU A 26 -9.18 9.41 7.54
CA GLU A 26 -8.12 9.55 8.54
C GLU A 26 -6.93 8.64 8.20
N VAL A 27 -7.18 7.38 7.83
CA VAL A 27 -6.12 6.41 7.50
C VAL A 27 -5.38 6.80 6.23
N LEU A 28 -6.08 7.29 5.20
CA LEU A 28 -5.47 7.71 3.93
C LEU A 28 -4.98 9.16 3.96
N GLN A 29 -4.96 9.81 5.14
CA GLN A 29 -4.50 11.18 5.33
C GLN A 29 -5.16 12.18 4.36
N GLY A 30 -6.48 12.11 4.23
CA GLY A 30 -7.24 12.95 3.30
C GLY A 30 -6.98 12.65 1.82
N GLY A 31 -6.35 11.52 1.49
CA GLY A 31 -6.06 11.10 0.14
C GLY A 31 -4.57 11.20 -0.27
N MET A 32 -3.68 11.55 0.65
CA MET A 32 -2.25 11.72 0.34
C MET A 32 -1.53 10.39 0.12
N VAL A 33 -1.92 9.33 0.83
CA VAL A 33 -1.27 8.01 0.78
C VAL A 33 -2.13 6.93 0.12
N GLY A 34 -3.30 7.29 -0.40
CA GLY A 34 -4.22 6.42 -1.14
C GLY A 34 -5.39 7.22 -1.67
N ARG A 35 -6.15 6.69 -2.64
CA ARG A 35 -7.21 7.44 -3.30
C ARG A 35 -8.54 7.35 -2.55
N LEU A 36 -9.15 8.50 -2.29
CA LEU A 36 -10.52 8.61 -1.79
C LEU A 36 -11.48 8.97 -2.92
N VAL A 37 -12.63 8.30 -2.98
CA VAL A 37 -13.72 8.60 -3.92
C VAL A 37 -15.03 8.85 -3.17
N PRO A 38 -15.95 9.70 -3.67
CA PRO A 38 -17.21 9.93 -2.99
C PRO A 38 -18.09 8.66 -2.88
N VAL A 39 -18.82 8.53 -1.78
CA VAL A 39 -19.77 7.42 -1.58
C VAL A 39 -20.91 7.50 -2.59
N GLY A 40 -21.28 6.36 -3.19
CA GLY A 40 -22.38 6.30 -4.17
C GLY A 40 -21.98 6.60 -5.61
N TYR A 41 -20.68 6.77 -5.90
CA TYR A 41 -20.17 7.07 -7.24
C TYR A 41 -19.34 5.89 -7.80
N PRO A 42 -19.99 4.80 -8.26
CA PRO A 42 -19.30 3.59 -8.73
C PRO A 42 -18.40 3.83 -9.94
N LYS A 43 -18.75 4.79 -10.81
CA LYS A 43 -17.92 5.17 -11.96
C LYS A 43 -16.58 5.76 -11.50
N ALA A 44 -16.62 6.70 -10.54
CA ALA A 44 -15.42 7.29 -9.95
C ALA A 44 -14.54 6.24 -9.26
N LEU A 45 -15.15 5.28 -8.55
CA LEU A 45 -14.43 4.16 -7.96
C LEU A 45 -13.71 3.32 -9.03
N SER A 46 -14.42 2.97 -10.11
CA SER A 46 -13.84 2.16 -11.19
C SER A 46 -12.69 2.86 -11.92
N GLU A 47 -12.78 4.17 -12.11
CA GLU A 47 -11.72 4.99 -12.71
C GLU A 47 -10.49 5.05 -11.79
N ALA A 48 -10.70 5.32 -10.50
CA ALA A 48 -9.64 5.31 -9.50
C ALA A 48 -8.94 3.94 -9.38
N MET A 49 -9.69 2.84 -9.47
CA MET A 49 -9.10 1.49 -9.50
C MET A 49 -8.24 1.27 -10.75
N LYS A 50 -8.69 1.70 -11.93
CA LYS A 50 -7.89 1.63 -13.16
C LYS A 50 -6.61 2.44 -13.04
N GLU A 51 -6.68 3.67 -12.55
CA GLU A 51 -5.52 4.52 -12.28
C GLU A 51 -4.52 3.84 -11.34
N ALA A 52 -5.01 3.28 -10.22
CA ALA A 52 -4.19 2.60 -9.23
C ALA A 52 -3.47 1.37 -9.78
N LEU A 53 -4.09 0.63 -10.71
CA LEU A 53 -3.47 -0.53 -11.38
C LEU A 53 -2.39 -0.12 -12.40
N LEU A 54 -2.51 1.08 -12.98
CA LEU A 54 -1.54 1.60 -13.94
C LEU A 54 -0.34 2.27 -13.25
N GLN A 55 -0.51 2.72 -12.01
CA GLN A 55 0.60 3.15 -11.17
C GLN A 55 1.39 1.92 -10.74
N GLN A 56 2.65 1.81 -11.18
CA GLN A 56 3.55 0.81 -10.62
C GLN A 56 3.72 1.12 -9.13
N PRO A 57 3.37 0.20 -8.22
CA PRO A 57 3.65 0.41 -6.81
C PRO A 57 5.16 0.66 -6.67
N ASP A 58 5.54 1.66 -5.89
CA ASP A 58 6.94 1.92 -5.60
C ASP A 58 7.50 0.80 -4.70
N HIS A 59 7.83 -0.34 -5.32
CA HIS A 59 8.51 -1.46 -4.66
C HIS A 59 9.91 -1.08 -4.17
N GLN A 60 10.40 0.14 -4.48
CA GLN A 60 11.74 0.59 -4.13
C GLN A 60 11.85 0.93 -2.64
N GLY A 61 10.75 1.33 -1.99
CA GLY A 61 10.69 1.58 -0.54
C GLY A 61 11.00 0.32 0.28
N ASP A 62 10.40 -0.81 -0.12
CA ASP A 62 10.58 -2.10 0.57
C ASP A 62 12.01 -2.61 0.42
N LYS A 63 12.59 -2.53 -0.78
CA LYS A 63 13.98 -2.93 -0.99
C LYS A 63 14.95 -2.02 -0.22
N LYS A 64 14.76 -0.69 -0.21
CA LYS A 64 15.67 0.20 0.54
C LYS A 64 15.64 -0.08 2.05
N LEU A 65 14.48 -0.37 2.64
CA LEU A 65 14.34 -0.69 4.06
C LEU A 65 14.77 -2.12 4.41
N LEU A 66 14.57 -3.09 3.52
CA LEU A 66 15.06 -4.47 3.68
C LEU A 66 16.57 -4.57 3.48
N PHE A 67 17.17 -3.84 2.55
CA PHE A 67 18.62 -3.86 2.29
C PHE A 67 19.43 -2.91 3.21
N SER A 68 18.79 -2.02 3.97
CA SER A 68 19.47 -1.13 4.93
C SER A 68 19.50 -1.69 6.36
N ARG A 69 18.76 -2.76 6.67
CA ARG A 69 18.84 -3.45 7.97
C ARG A 69 19.98 -4.48 7.95
N PRO A 70 21.01 -4.35 8.81
CA PRO A 70 22.14 -5.29 8.86
C PRO A 70 21.71 -6.76 9.03
N GLU A 71 20.60 -6.98 9.72
CA GLU A 71 20.07 -8.31 10.08
C GLU A 71 19.49 -9.08 8.88
N ALA A 72 18.91 -8.39 7.90
CA ALA A 72 18.35 -9.01 6.70
C ALA A 72 19.44 -9.59 5.76
N ARG A 73 20.69 -9.07 5.87
CA ARG A 73 21.83 -9.54 5.08
C ARG A 73 22.25 -10.97 5.43
N ASN A 74 22.06 -11.39 6.68
CA ASN A 74 22.40 -12.75 7.13
C ASN A 74 21.35 -13.79 6.72
N MET A 75 20.08 -13.40 6.57
CA MET A 75 19.01 -14.32 6.20
C MET A 75 19.09 -14.81 4.75
N LEU A 76 19.52 -13.95 3.81
CA LEU A 76 19.80 -14.37 2.43
C LEU A 76 21.09 -15.19 2.28
N PHE A 77 22.07 -15.03 3.18
CA PHE A 77 23.29 -15.84 3.17
C PHE A 77 23.00 -17.29 3.60
N LEU A 78 22.14 -17.47 4.60
CA LEU A 78 21.75 -18.78 5.13
C LEU A 78 20.81 -19.58 4.22
N SER A 79 20.06 -18.95 3.30
CA SER A 79 19.21 -19.66 2.34
C SER A 79 19.96 -20.17 1.11
N ARG A 80 21.21 -19.73 0.88
CA ARG A 80 22.02 -20.11 -0.28
C ARG A 80 23.07 -21.21 -0.03
N HIS A 81 23.22 -21.68 1.21
CA HIS A 81 24.24 -22.68 1.59
C HIS A 81 23.64 -23.94 2.25
N ARG A 82 22.36 -24.24 2.01
CA ARG A 82 21.82 -25.60 2.24
C ARG A 82 21.61 -26.31 0.89
N SER A 83 22.70 -26.79 0.32
CA SER A 83 22.77 -27.97 -0.55
C SER A 83 24.02 -28.74 -0.20
#